data_AF-A0AAN6P557-F1
#
_entry.id   AF-A0AAN6P557-F1
#
_cell.length_a   1.000
_cell.length_b   1.000
_cell.length_c   1.000
_cell.angle_alpha   90.00
_cell.angle_beta   90.00
_cell.angle_gamma   90.00
#
_symmetry.space_group_name_H-M   'P 1'
#
loop_
_entity.id
_entity.type
_entity.pdbx_description
1 polymer ?
#
loop_
_entity_poly.entity_id
_entity_poly.type
_entity_poly.pdbx_seq_one_letter_code
_entity_poly.pdbx_strand_id
1 'polypeptide(L)' 'MGILWRDLKTDNVLINEDDDAVVLNFGGGNTMGWVDHDKYDSMEGKEQRLEKIMLALRVGPD' A
#
# COMPACT_ATOMS: atom_id res chain seq x y z
N MET A 1 4.22 17.27 -8.51
CA MET A 1 3.87 17.04 -7.09
C MET A 1 3.50 15.57 -6.93
N GLY A 2 4.05 14.87 -5.93
CA GLY A 2 3.71 13.49 -5.64
C GLY A 2 2.56 13.38 -4.63
N ILE A 3 1.81 12.28 -4.67
CA ILE A 3 0.81 11.95 -3.65
C ILE A 3 1.48 11.11 -2.57
N LEU A 4 1.46 11.59 -1.32
CA LEU A 4 1.81 10.80 -0.14
C LEU A 4 0.56 10.06 0.32
N TRP A 5 0.60 8.74 0.22
CA TRP A 5 -0.52 7.91 0.64
C TRP A 5 -0.16 7.13 1.90
N ARG A 6 -0.79 7.54 3.01
CA ARG A 6 -0.39 7.20 4.38
C ARG A 6 -0.94 5.86 4.89
N ASP A 7 -1.87 5.22 4.19
CA ASP A 7 -2.44 3.92 4.57
C ASP A 7 -2.44 2.93 3.40
N LEU A 8 -1.42 2.94 2.54
CA LEU A 8 -1.31 1.95 1.48
C LEU A 8 -1.10 0.54 2.08
N LYS A 9 -2.04 -0.38 1.81
CA LYS A 9 -2.04 -1.79 2.26
C LYS A 9 -2.86 -2.67 1.32
N THR A 10 -2.68 -3.99 1.39
CA THR A 10 -3.42 -4.96 0.56
C THR A 10 -4.94 -4.87 0.75
N ASP A 11 -5.41 -4.57 1.96
CA ASP A 11 -6.85 -4.38 2.24
C ASP A 11 -7.47 -3.20 1.45
N ASN A 12 -6.63 -2.27 0.99
CA ASN A 12 -7.02 -1.10 0.22
C ASN A 12 -6.82 -1.30 -1.30
N VAL A 13 -6.55 -2.53 -1.75
CA VAL A 13 -6.40 -2.89 -3.17
C VAL A 13 -7.47 -3.92 -3.52
N LEU A 14 -8.26 -3.64 -4.56
CA LEU A 14 -9.18 -4.60 -5.17
C LEU A 14 -8.66 -5.00 -6.55
N ILE A 15 -9.00 -6.20 -7.00
CA ILE A 15 -8.84 -6.61 -8.40
C ILE A 15 -10.22 -6.50 -9.06
N ASN A 16 -10.32 -5.75 -10.15
CA ASN A 16 -11.59 -5.61 -10.88
C ASN A 16 -11.82 -6.79 -11.85
N GLU A 17 -12.93 -6.76 -12.59
CA GLU A 17 -13.28 -7.82 -13.55
C GLU A 17 -12.34 -7.90 -14.76
N ASP A 18 -11.56 -6.84 -15.01
CA ASP A 18 -10.56 -6.76 -16.08
C ASP A 18 -9.15 -7.16 -15.61
N ASP A 19 -9.02 -7.70 -14.38
CA ASP A 19 -7.76 -8.08 -13.73
C ASP A 19 -6.83 -6.89 -13.40
N ASP A 20 -7.38 -5.67 -13.35
CA ASP A 20 -6.66 -4.47 -12.94
C ASP A 20 -6.69 -4.29 -11.41
N ALA A 21 -5.54 -3.90 -10.86
CA ALA A 21 -5.44 -3.49 -9.46
C ALA A 21 -6.00 -2.08 -9.24
N VAL A 22 -7.16 -1.99 -8.58
CA VAL A 22 -7.84 -0.74 -8.22
C VAL A 22 -7.50 -0.35 -6.79
N VAL A 23 -7.13 0.90 -6.63
CA VAL A 23 -6.53 1.47 -5.44
C VAL A 23 -7.55 2.34 -4.69
N LEU A 24 -7.85 2.02 -3.44
CA LEU A 24 -8.91 2.65 -2.63
C LEU A 24 -8.38 3.35 -1.38
N ASN A 25 -9.24 4.10 -0.68
CA ASN A 25 -9.00 4.66 0.66
C ASN A 25 -7.76 5.57 0.77
N PHE A 26 -7.87 6.77 0.22
CA PHE A 26 -6.91 7.86 0.40
C PHE A 26 -7.05 8.60 1.76
N GLY A 27 -7.79 8.03 2.72
CA GLY A 27 -7.92 8.58 4.08
C GLY A 27 -6.60 8.54 4.84
N GLY A 28 -6.32 9.57 5.65
CA GLY A 28 -5.02 9.82 6.28
C GLY A 28 -4.66 8.96 7.50
N GLY A 29 -5.18 7.74 7.59
CA GLY A 29 -4.83 6.78 8.64
C GLY A 29 -3.45 6.15 8.44
N ASN A 30 -3.05 5.30 9.38
CA ASN A 30 -1.83 4.51 9.26
C ASN A 30 -1.97 3.21 10.06
N THR A 31 -1.87 2.08 9.38
CA THR A 31 -1.90 0.75 10.00
C THR A 31 -0.52 0.39 10.58
N MET A 32 -0.44 0.11 11.88
CA MET A 32 0.82 -0.31 12.53
C MET A 32 1.40 -1.58 11.88
N GLY A 33 2.73 -1.68 11.80
CA GLY A 33 3.45 -2.82 11.22
C GLY A 33 3.67 -2.75 9.70
N TRP A 34 3.04 -1.80 9.00
CA TRP A 34 3.23 -1.62 7.55
C TRP A 34 4.47 -0.81 7.19
N VAL A 35 4.94 0.07 8.06
CA VAL A 35 6.09 0.95 7.85
C VAL A 35 6.84 1.14 9.17
N ASP A 36 8.14 1.43 9.09
CA ASP A 36 8.91 1.87 10.25
C ASP A 36 8.30 3.14 10.88
N HIS A 37 8.29 3.21 12.21
CA HIS A 37 7.57 4.26 12.94
C HIS A 37 8.04 5.68 12.57
N ASP A 38 9.33 5.85 12.31
CA ASP A 38 9.95 7.12 11.92
C ASP A 38 9.64 7.54 10.47
N LYS A 39 9.00 6.66 9.68
CA LYS A 39 8.74 6.86 8.24
C LYS A 39 7.27 7.01 7.89
N TYR A 40 6.37 7.08 8.87
CA TYR A 40 4.93 7.11 8.60
C TYR A 40 4.45 8.23 7.67
N ASP A 41 5.09 9.40 7.76
CA ASP A 41 4.75 10.59 6.98
C ASP A 41 5.83 10.94 5.95
N SER A 42 6.54 9.93 5.46
CA SER A 42 7.61 10.12 4.48
C SER A 42 7.32 9.40 3.16
N MET A 43 7.97 9.87 2.10
CA MET A 43 7.96 9.18 0.81
C MET A 43 8.60 7.79 0.91
N GLU A 44 9.64 7.64 1.74
CA GLU A 44 10.26 6.34 2.01
C GLU A 44 9.25 5.37 2.63
N GLY A 45 8.41 5.82 3.57
CA GLY A 45 7.36 4.99 4.13
C GLY A 45 6.30 4.58 3.11
N LYS A 46 6.01 5.42 2.11
CA LYS A 46 5.15 5.04 0.98
C LYS A 46 5.80 3.93 0.14
N GLU A 47 7.10 4.04 -0.13
CA GLU A 47 7.85 3.04 -0.91
C GLU A 47 7.86 1.68 -0.19
N GLN A 48 8.10 1.66 1.12
CA GLN A 48 8.04 0.43 1.93
C GLN A 48 6.69 -0.29 1.83
N ARG A 49 5.57 0.45 1.84
CA ARG A 49 4.24 -0.14 1.68
C ARG A 49 4.04 -0.72 0.29
N LEU A 50 4.52 -0.01 -0.74
CA LEU A 50 4.42 -0.48 -2.12
C LEU A 50 5.20 -1.78 -2.30
N GLU A 51 6.41 -1.88 -1.75
CA GLU A 51 7.21 -3.11 -1.79
C GLU A 51 6.48 -4.30 -1.15
N LYS A 52 5.84 -4.10 0.00
CA LYS A 52 5.04 -5.15 0.66
C LYS A 52 3.87 -5.62 -0.20
N ILE A 53 3.15 -4.71 -0.84
CA ILE A 53 2.05 -5.06 -1.74
C ILE A 53 2.58 -5.80 -2.96
N MET A 54 3.65 -5.31 -3.59
CA MET A 54 4.26 -5.98 -4.74
C MET A 54 4.78 -7.37 -4.38
N LEU A 55 5.30 -7.56 -3.17
CA LEU A 55 5.69 -8.88 -2.67
C LEU A 55 4.47 -9.79 -2.52
N ALA A 56 3.39 -9.30 -1.90
CA ALA A 56 2.14 -10.06 -1.75
C ALA A 56 1.51 -10.44 -3.10
N LEU A 57 1.62 -9.60 -4.13
CA LEU A 57 1.13 -9.89 -5.48
C LEU A 57 2.02 -10.88 -6.27
N ARG A 58 3.31 -10.95 -5.94
CA ARG A 58 4.26 -11.88 -6.61
C ARG A 58 4.17 -13.30 -6.08
N VAL A 59 3.77 -13.45 -4.82
CA VAL A 59 3.49 -14.76 -4.22
C VAL A 59 2.03 -15.06 -4.55
N GLY A 60 1.81 -15.77 -5.66
CA GLY A 60 0.47 -16.27 -5.97
C GLY A 60 -0.08 -17.11 -4.81
N PRO A 61 -1.41 -17.17 -4.63
CA PRO A 61 -1.99 -18.00 -3.58
C PRO A 61 -1.56 -19.46 -3.77
N ASP A 62 -1.08 -20.09 -2.70
CA ASP A 62 -0.85 -21.54 -2.62
C ASP A 62 -2.13 -22.34 -2.88
#